data_AF-A0A9P4TSJ1-F1
#
_entry.id   AF-A0A9P4TSJ1-F1
#
_cell.length_a   1.000
_cell.length_b   1.000
_cell.length_c   1.000
_cell.angle_alpha   90.00
_cell.angle_beta   90.00
_cell.angle_gamma   90.00
#
_symmetry.space_group_name_H-M   'P 1'
#
loop_
_entity.id
_entity.type
_entity.pdbx_description
1 polymer ?
#
loop_
_entity_poly.entity_id
_entity_poly.type
_entity_poly.pdbx_seq_one_letter_code
_entity_poly.pdbx_strand_id
1 'polypeptide(L)'
;MSCQRAPDPVSRLPKKVRQASANDEIEEPIKVKAGRPKKATPVQSKKKSPSVLITRKVDGSATQSSSATSTRSAAAKAVDQDSLYHGLKPIVVFSSSGFEKLLNLKKQFDTLVTIEDTVTEKTGFVCVGKGGVKTTTKVLLAVALGKPILSDEWATQSAKAKALLAPTQFHVRDTVKEANWNLPSDWSSGIPRTNLFHGYNIFVTPKLKEFYGSGYKDIQNLLKILGMPKIKSAAAREYVDSPKMIILALPPGNEDLDAEVLGHKGYACY
;
A
#
# COMPACT_ATOMS: atom_id res chain seq x y z
N MET A 1 -12.82 -70.13 29.03
CA MET A 1 -13.28 -70.38 27.66
C MET A 1 -13.87 -69.08 27.11
N SER A 2 -13.39 -68.67 25.92
CA SER A 2 -13.89 -67.58 25.03
C SER A 2 -13.80 -66.13 25.54
N CYS A 3 -13.01 -65.23 24.94
CA CYS A 3 -13.21 -64.53 23.64
C CYS A 3 -14.46 -63.64 23.66
N GLN A 4 -14.53 -62.38 23.21
CA GLN A 4 -13.67 -61.46 22.46
C GLN A 4 -14.40 -60.08 22.43
N ARG A 5 -13.62 -58.99 22.31
CA ARG A 5 -13.82 -57.73 21.55
C ARG A 5 -15.16 -56.96 21.56
N ALA A 6 -15.02 -55.65 21.81
CA ALA A 6 -15.93 -54.56 21.41
C ALA A 6 -15.99 -54.34 19.88
N PRO A 7 -16.98 -53.58 19.35
CA PRO A 7 -16.73 -52.14 19.09
C PRO A 7 -17.96 -51.20 19.22
N ASP A 8 -17.69 -49.89 19.32
CA ASP A 8 -18.64 -48.76 19.21
C ASP A 8 -19.25 -48.60 17.80
N PRO A 9 -20.37 -47.86 17.65
CA PRO A 9 -20.33 -46.72 16.72
C PRO A 9 -21.18 -45.47 17.13
N VAL A 10 -20.47 -44.32 17.21
CA VAL A 10 -20.63 -43.04 16.48
C VAL A 10 -22.01 -42.62 15.89
N SER A 11 -22.45 -41.42 16.32
CA SER A 11 -23.05 -40.27 15.58
C SER A 11 -24.51 -40.31 15.07
N ARG A 12 -25.26 -39.24 15.42
CA ARG A 12 -25.85 -38.25 14.46
C ARG A 12 -26.50 -37.07 15.19
N LEU A 13 -25.93 -35.87 15.04
CA LEU A 13 -26.63 -34.59 15.23
C LEU A 13 -26.79 -33.89 13.87
N PRO A 14 -27.93 -33.22 13.60
CA PRO A 14 -28.26 -32.68 12.28
C PRO A 14 -27.59 -31.34 11.95
N LYS A 15 -27.14 -31.25 10.69
CA LYS A 15 -26.69 -30.04 9.99
C LYS A 15 -27.78 -28.96 9.96
N LYS A 16 -27.46 -27.74 10.42
CA LYS A 16 -28.21 -26.52 10.07
C LYS A 16 -27.40 -25.72 9.07
N VAL A 17 -27.87 -25.74 7.83
CA VAL A 17 -27.36 -24.96 6.70
C VAL A 17 -27.75 -23.49 6.91
N ARG A 18 -26.78 -22.58 6.81
CA ARG A 18 -27.02 -21.15 6.64
C ARG A 18 -26.28 -20.73 5.37
N GLN A 19 -27.06 -20.46 4.32
CA GLN A 19 -26.61 -19.77 3.12
C GLN A 19 -26.33 -18.31 3.46
N ALA A 20 -25.19 -17.80 3.00
CA ALA A 20 -24.96 -16.38 2.82
C ALA A 20 -24.15 -16.20 1.53
N SER A 21 -24.58 -15.19 0.78
CA SER A 21 -24.37 -14.97 -0.63
C SER A 21 -22.96 -14.55 -0.98
N ALA A 22 -22.45 -15.10 -2.07
CA ALA A 22 -21.25 -14.67 -2.76
C ALA A 22 -21.59 -13.52 -3.72
N ASN A 23 -20.80 -12.46 -3.68
CA ASN A 23 -20.47 -11.58 -4.80
C ASN A 23 -19.24 -10.77 -4.37
N ASP A 24 -18.06 -11.30 -4.70
CA ASP A 24 -16.82 -10.52 -4.71
C ASP A 24 -16.17 -10.78 -6.08
N GLU A 25 -16.20 -9.76 -6.93
CA GLU A 25 -15.54 -9.72 -8.23
C GLU A 25 -14.02 -9.79 -8.03
N ILE A 26 -13.41 -10.84 -8.56
CA ILE A 26 -11.95 -10.92 -8.71
C ILE A 26 -11.62 -10.19 -10.03
N GLU A 27 -11.09 -8.96 -9.94
CA GLU A 27 -10.49 -8.27 -11.09
C GLU A 27 -9.24 -9.03 -11.56
N GLU A 28 -9.28 -9.54 -12.79
CA GLU A 28 -8.13 -10.13 -13.48
C GLU A 28 -7.08 -9.06 -13.87
N PRO A 29 -5.76 -9.38 -13.84
CA PRO A 29 -4.74 -8.45 -14.30
C PRO A 29 -4.62 -8.41 -15.84
N ILE A 30 -4.91 -7.24 -16.39
CA ILE A 30 -4.75 -6.88 -17.82
C ILE A 30 -3.28 -7.00 -18.27
N LYS A 31 -3.03 -7.81 -19.30
CA LYS A 31 -1.75 -7.91 -20.01
C LYS A 31 -1.55 -6.72 -20.96
N VAL A 32 -0.60 -5.84 -20.68
CA VAL A 32 -0.17 -4.78 -21.63
C VAL A 32 1.17 -5.16 -22.26
N LYS A 33 1.16 -5.35 -23.59
CA LYS A 33 2.34 -5.60 -24.43
C LYS A 33 3.13 -4.31 -24.68
N ALA A 34 4.45 -4.46 -24.69
CA ALA A 34 5.45 -3.43 -24.95
C ALA A 34 5.51 -2.99 -26.43
N GLY A 35 5.93 -1.75 -26.66
CA GLY A 35 6.39 -1.27 -27.96
C GLY A 35 6.76 0.23 -27.96
N ARG A 36 8.06 0.53 -27.85
CA ARG A 36 8.64 1.88 -28.03
C ARG A 36 9.79 1.81 -29.03
N PRO A 37 9.90 2.76 -29.96
CA PRO A 37 11.20 3.29 -30.41
C PRO A 37 11.24 4.83 -30.33
N LYS A 38 12.19 5.43 -29.59
CA LYS A 38 13.53 5.94 -29.97
C LYS A 38 13.55 7.33 -30.69
N LYS A 39 13.78 8.34 -29.85
CA LYS A 39 14.60 9.57 -29.93
C LYS A 39 15.32 9.90 -31.27
N ALA A 40 15.18 11.16 -31.70
CA ALA A 40 16.17 11.90 -32.51
C ALA A 40 16.35 13.33 -31.95
N THR A 41 17.57 13.84 -32.08
CA THR A 41 18.21 15.00 -31.44
C THR A 41 17.88 16.35 -32.10
N PRO A 42 18.19 17.51 -31.46
CA PRO A 42 17.78 18.84 -31.89
C PRO A 42 18.81 19.53 -32.80
N VAL A 43 18.32 20.37 -33.72
CA VAL A 43 19.14 21.26 -34.57
C VAL A 43 18.98 22.71 -34.10
N GLN A 44 20.13 23.34 -33.90
CA GLN A 44 20.33 24.76 -33.57
C GLN A 44 19.94 25.67 -34.74
N SER A 45 19.35 26.84 -34.44
CA SER A 45 19.48 28.01 -35.32
C SER A 45 19.49 29.31 -34.51
N LYS A 46 20.61 30.04 -34.67
CA LYS A 46 20.85 31.42 -34.22
C LYS A 46 20.24 32.41 -35.21
N LYS A 47 19.77 33.57 -34.73
CA LYS A 47 19.84 34.93 -35.36
C LYS A 47 19.19 35.94 -34.38
N LYS A 48 19.97 36.78 -33.69
CA LYS A 48 20.41 38.17 -34.01
C LYS A 48 19.27 39.20 -34.12
N SER A 49 19.41 40.22 -33.26
CA SER A 49 18.62 41.43 -32.95
C SER A 49 18.37 42.39 -34.13
N PRO A 50 17.56 43.46 -33.98
CA PRO A 50 18.05 44.71 -33.35
C PRO A 50 17.05 45.53 -32.49
N SER A 51 17.66 46.45 -31.72
CA SER A 51 17.14 47.60 -30.95
C SER A 51 16.04 48.46 -31.57
N VAL A 52 15.18 49.03 -30.72
CA VAL A 52 14.74 50.45 -30.80
C VAL A 52 14.47 51.01 -29.39
N LEU A 53 15.15 52.12 -29.06
CA LEU A 53 14.84 53.06 -27.97
C LEU A 53 13.62 53.91 -28.35
N ILE A 54 12.66 54.12 -27.43
CA ILE A 54 11.92 55.41 -27.35
C ILE A 54 11.66 55.78 -25.88
N THR A 55 12.29 56.89 -25.49
CA THR A 55 12.02 57.74 -24.33
C THR A 55 10.79 58.63 -24.60
N ARG A 56 9.95 58.90 -23.59
CA ARG A 56 9.25 60.19 -23.41
C ARG A 56 8.68 60.34 -22.00
N LYS A 57 9.24 61.30 -21.27
CA LYS A 57 8.67 62.04 -20.13
C LYS A 57 7.47 62.87 -20.61
N VAL A 58 6.40 62.98 -19.81
CA VAL A 58 5.67 64.23 -19.58
C VAL A 58 5.09 64.21 -18.15
N ASP A 59 5.30 65.33 -17.45
CA ASP A 59 4.81 65.72 -16.13
C ASP A 59 3.28 65.94 -16.09
N GLY A 60 2.66 65.90 -14.91
CA GLY A 60 1.32 66.48 -14.74
C GLY A 60 0.52 66.10 -13.49
N SER A 61 0.79 66.81 -12.40
CA SER A 61 -0.15 67.32 -11.39
C SER A 61 -1.14 66.39 -10.64
N ALA A 62 -0.92 66.40 -9.33
CA ALA A 62 -1.82 66.22 -8.18
C ALA A 62 -3.35 66.22 -8.40
N THR A 63 -4.01 65.21 -7.82
CA THR A 63 -5.30 65.36 -7.12
C THR A 63 -5.35 64.40 -5.93
N GLN A 64 -5.57 64.96 -4.74
CA GLN A 64 -5.90 64.24 -3.51
C GLN A 64 -7.29 63.61 -3.63
N SER A 65 -7.43 62.32 -3.31
CA SER A 65 -8.71 61.80 -2.83
C SER A 65 -8.47 60.68 -1.83
N SER A 66 -8.72 60.99 -0.57
CA SER A 66 -8.88 60.06 0.54
C SER A 66 -10.05 59.11 0.29
N SER A 67 -9.82 57.80 0.29
CA SER A 67 -10.86 56.84 0.63
C SER A 67 -10.26 55.54 1.19
N ALA A 68 -10.48 55.41 2.51
CA ALA A 68 -10.52 54.20 3.33
C ALA A 68 -9.95 52.90 2.71
N THR A 69 -8.66 52.67 2.94
CA THR A 69 -8.10 51.32 2.88
C THR A 69 -8.62 50.53 4.08
N SER A 70 -9.73 49.82 3.88
CA SER A 70 -10.17 48.75 4.78
C SER A 70 -9.10 47.65 4.75
N THR A 71 -8.17 47.71 5.70
CA THR A 71 -7.30 46.61 6.05
C THR A 71 -8.16 45.54 6.71
N ARG A 72 -8.84 44.75 5.86
CA ARG A 72 -9.29 43.40 6.22
C ARG A 72 -8.03 42.57 6.44
N SER A 73 -7.45 42.70 7.63
CA SER A 73 -6.52 41.72 8.18
C SER A 73 -7.32 40.42 8.32
N ALA A 74 -7.30 39.60 7.27
CA ALA A 74 -7.66 38.21 7.38
C ALA A 74 -6.69 37.63 8.41
N ALA A 75 -7.18 37.49 9.64
CA ALA A 75 -6.45 36.82 10.71
C ALA A 75 -6.13 35.42 10.18
N ALA A 76 -4.91 35.23 9.70
CA ALA A 76 -4.34 33.91 9.48
C ALA A 76 -4.42 33.24 10.85
N LYS A 77 -5.38 32.33 11.03
CA LYS A 77 -5.43 31.49 12.23
C LYS A 77 -4.04 30.87 12.35
N ALA A 78 -3.30 31.27 13.38
CA ALA A 78 -2.03 30.66 13.69
C ALA A 78 -2.28 29.15 13.82
N VAL A 79 -1.61 28.36 12.99
CA VAL A 79 -1.67 26.90 13.08
C VAL A 79 -1.06 26.54 14.42
N ASP A 80 -1.82 25.82 15.23
CA ASP A 80 -1.36 25.36 16.54
C ASP A 80 -0.08 24.54 16.39
N GLN A 81 0.97 24.87 17.15
CA GLN A 81 2.29 24.24 16.98
C GLN A 81 2.25 22.73 17.25
N ASP A 82 1.31 22.28 18.09
CA ASP A 82 1.09 20.86 18.38
C ASP A 82 0.46 20.11 17.19
N SER A 83 -0.10 20.82 16.22
CA SER A 83 -0.69 20.23 15.01
C SER A 83 0.32 20.03 13.87
N LEU A 84 1.58 20.42 14.07
CA LEU A 84 2.65 20.31 13.08
C LEU A 84 3.53 19.07 13.33
N TYR A 85 4.04 18.49 12.25
CA TYR A 85 5.04 17.44 12.29
C TYR A 85 6.44 18.04 12.45
N HIS A 86 7.14 17.64 13.51
CA HIS A 86 8.46 18.16 13.89
C HIS A 86 9.62 17.19 13.58
N GLY A 87 9.35 16.11 12.85
CA GLY A 87 10.37 15.12 12.52
C GLY A 87 11.23 15.48 11.30
N LEU A 88 12.17 14.60 10.96
CA LEU A 88 12.97 14.71 9.74
C LEU A 88 12.08 14.66 8.49
N LYS A 89 12.56 15.26 7.39
CA LYS A 89 11.88 15.21 6.08
C LYS A 89 11.51 13.75 5.74
N PRO A 90 10.21 13.39 5.76
CA PRO A 90 9.82 11.99 5.70
C PRO A 90 9.87 11.47 4.26
N ILE A 91 10.12 10.16 4.13
CA ILE A 91 9.89 9.42 2.88
C ILE A 91 8.45 8.94 2.86
N VAL A 92 7.71 9.29 1.82
CA VAL A 92 6.28 8.98 1.66
C VAL A 92 6.08 8.08 0.46
N VAL A 93 5.30 7.02 0.64
CA VAL A 93 4.90 6.10 -0.43
C VAL A 93 3.39 6.16 -0.59
N PHE A 94 2.89 6.31 -1.82
CA PHE A 94 1.46 6.28 -2.11
C PHE A 94 1.01 4.89 -2.59
N SER A 95 -0.15 4.44 -2.11
CA SER A 95 -0.80 3.20 -2.53
C SER A 95 -2.26 3.47 -2.90
N SER A 96 -2.63 3.20 -4.15
CA SER A 96 -4.01 3.39 -4.65
C SER A 96 -4.56 4.80 -4.40
N SER A 97 -3.71 5.83 -4.41
CA SER A 97 -4.10 7.22 -4.19
C SER A 97 -4.25 8.00 -5.49
N GLY A 98 -5.15 8.97 -5.50
CA GLY A 98 -5.27 9.96 -6.58
C GLY A 98 -4.37 11.17 -6.40
N PHE A 99 -3.67 11.31 -5.27
CA PHE A 99 -2.88 12.48 -4.91
C PHE A 99 -1.81 12.83 -5.97
N GLU A 100 -1.18 11.83 -6.57
CA GLU A 100 -0.15 12.01 -7.59
C GLU A 100 -0.67 12.73 -8.85
N LYS A 101 -1.98 12.67 -9.11
CA LYS A 101 -2.64 13.36 -10.23
C LYS A 101 -2.89 14.84 -9.95
N LEU A 102 -2.80 15.28 -8.68
CA LEU A 102 -3.04 16.67 -8.26
C LEU A 102 -1.76 17.50 -8.40
N LEU A 103 -1.34 17.76 -9.64
CA LEU A 103 -0.02 18.31 -9.98
C LEU A 103 0.42 19.52 -9.14
N ASN A 104 -0.48 20.48 -8.90
CA ASN A 104 -0.15 21.69 -8.12
C ASN A 104 0.11 21.37 -6.63
N LEU A 105 -0.72 20.51 -6.04
CA LEU A 105 -0.55 20.08 -4.65
C LEU A 105 0.65 19.17 -4.51
N LYS A 106 0.85 18.24 -5.44
CA LYS A 106 2.03 17.37 -5.47
C LYS A 106 3.32 18.18 -5.51
N LYS A 107 3.43 19.17 -6.40
CA LYS A 107 4.60 20.07 -6.49
C LYS A 107 4.90 20.75 -5.16
N GLN A 108 3.86 21.25 -4.49
CA GLN A 108 4.01 21.88 -3.18
C GLN A 108 4.48 20.87 -2.12
N PHE A 109 3.90 19.67 -2.14
CA PHE A 109 4.21 18.60 -1.20
C PHE A 109 5.62 18.03 -1.38
N ASP A 110 6.12 17.92 -2.62
CA ASP A 110 7.48 17.47 -2.95
C ASP A 110 8.56 18.37 -2.30
N THR A 111 8.24 19.62 -1.98
CA THR A 111 9.16 20.49 -1.22
C THR A 111 9.32 20.01 0.23
N LEU A 112 8.26 19.44 0.81
CA LEU A 112 8.17 19.04 2.22
C LEU A 112 8.62 17.60 2.46
N VAL A 113 8.48 16.69 1.48
CA VAL A 113 8.75 15.25 1.63
C VAL A 113 9.61 14.69 0.49
N THR A 114 10.07 13.45 0.65
CA THR A 114 10.63 12.66 -0.46
C THR A 114 9.58 11.61 -0.86
N ILE A 115 9.13 11.58 -2.11
CA ILE A 115 8.18 10.57 -2.58
C ILE A 115 8.96 9.40 -3.21
N GLU A 116 8.65 8.18 -2.78
CA GLU A 116 9.19 6.95 -3.35
C GLU A 116 8.07 5.98 -3.76
N ASP A 117 8.37 5.08 -4.70
CA ASP A 117 7.41 4.09 -5.17
C ASP A 117 7.36 2.83 -4.31
N THR A 118 8.44 2.54 -3.58
CA THR A 118 8.64 1.27 -2.86
C THR A 118 8.68 1.50 -1.35
N VAL A 119 8.02 0.63 -0.61
CA VAL A 119 8.07 0.65 0.86
C VAL A 119 9.36 -0.03 1.33
N THR A 120 10.15 0.69 2.11
CA THR A 120 11.44 0.24 2.66
C THR A 120 11.51 0.54 4.15
N GLU A 121 12.58 0.10 4.81
CA GLU A 121 12.86 0.43 6.21
C GLU A 121 13.00 1.94 6.46
N LYS A 122 13.37 2.72 5.44
CA LYS A 122 13.51 4.18 5.53
C LYS A 122 12.20 4.93 5.28
N THR A 123 11.18 4.25 4.77
CA THR A 123 9.86 4.85 4.57
C THR A 123 9.35 5.39 5.91
N GLY A 124 8.95 6.66 5.91
CA GLY A 124 8.34 7.31 7.06
C GLY A 124 6.84 7.04 7.11
N PHE A 125 6.13 7.25 6.00
CA PHE A 125 4.68 7.12 5.93
C PHE A 125 4.22 6.42 4.66
N VAL A 126 3.12 5.68 4.74
CA VAL A 126 2.39 5.19 3.56
C VAL A 126 1.02 5.85 3.50
N CYS A 127 0.73 6.52 2.39
CA CYS A 127 -0.56 7.19 2.16
C CYS A 127 -1.44 6.36 1.25
N VAL A 128 -2.69 6.10 1.66
CA VAL A 128 -3.66 5.35 0.86
C VAL A 128 -4.79 6.25 0.38
N GLY A 129 -5.30 5.97 -0.81
CA GLY A 129 -6.44 6.69 -1.36
C GLY A 129 -7.77 6.35 -0.69
N LYS A 130 -8.79 7.11 -1.09
CA LYS A 130 -10.19 6.83 -0.74
C LYS A 130 -10.61 5.45 -1.29
N GLY A 131 -11.52 4.78 -0.58
CA GLY A 131 -12.03 3.45 -0.95
C GLY A 131 -11.69 2.32 0.04
N GLY A 132 -11.31 2.68 1.26
CA GLY A 132 -11.06 1.74 2.33
C GLY A 132 -9.70 1.04 2.24
N VAL A 133 -9.42 0.17 3.21
CA VAL A 133 -8.13 -0.53 3.31
C VAL A 133 -8.05 -1.58 2.21
N LYS A 134 -6.99 -1.53 1.40
CA LYS A 134 -6.73 -2.52 0.34
C LYS A 134 -5.55 -3.40 0.72
N THR A 135 -5.58 -4.66 0.32
CA THR A 135 -4.50 -5.65 0.53
C THR A 135 -3.40 -5.53 -0.53
N THR A 136 -3.04 -4.31 -0.93
CA THR A 136 -1.95 -4.11 -1.89
C THR A 136 -0.61 -4.47 -1.25
N THR A 137 0.38 -4.86 -2.07
CA THR A 137 1.75 -5.12 -1.63
C THR A 137 2.31 -3.99 -0.76
N LYS A 138 2.11 -2.73 -1.15
CA LYS A 138 2.61 -1.56 -0.41
C LYS A 138 1.99 -1.47 0.99
N VAL A 139 0.69 -1.73 1.12
CA VAL A 139 0.00 -1.73 2.42
C VAL A 139 0.49 -2.90 3.29
N LEU A 140 0.60 -4.10 2.72
CA LEU A 140 1.08 -5.27 3.48
C LEU A 140 2.53 -5.09 3.95
N LEU A 141 3.42 -4.54 3.11
CA LEU A 141 4.78 -4.20 3.50
C LEU A 141 4.83 -3.12 4.59
N ALA A 142 3.96 -2.11 4.51
CA ALA A 142 3.86 -1.07 5.52
C ALA A 142 3.48 -1.68 6.89
N VAL A 143 2.47 -2.56 6.92
CA VAL A 143 2.08 -3.26 8.15
C VAL A 143 3.23 -4.13 8.68
N ALA A 144 3.90 -4.90 7.81
CA ALA A 144 4.99 -5.78 8.21
C ALA A 144 6.17 -5.00 8.83
N LEU A 145 6.55 -3.88 8.21
CA LEU A 145 7.65 -3.01 8.65
C LEU A 145 7.26 -2.02 9.76
N GLY A 146 5.98 -1.97 10.16
CA GLY A 146 5.50 -1.00 11.14
C GLY A 146 5.58 0.43 10.66
N LYS A 147 5.22 0.69 9.40
CA LYS A 147 5.12 2.03 8.85
C LYS A 147 3.71 2.57 9.10
N PRO A 148 3.56 3.78 9.67
CA PRO A 148 2.25 4.39 9.81
C PRO A 148 1.56 4.53 8.46
N ILE A 149 0.26 4.18 8.44
CA ILE A 149 -0.57 4.19 7.24
C ILE A 149 -1.61 5.29 7.41
N LEU A 150 -1.55 6.29 6.54
CA LEU A 150 -2.35 7.51 6.58
C LEU A 150 -3.29 7.58 5.39
N SER A 151 -4.39 8.32 5.54
CA SER A 151 -5.20 8.77 4.41
C SER A 151 -4.40 9.76 3.55
N ASP A 152 -4.59 9.72 2.23
CA ASP A 152 -4.01 10.71 1.31
C ASP A 152 -4.53 12.14 1.54
N GLU A 153 -5.55 12.29 2.39
CA GLU A 153 -5.96 13.56 2.95
C GLU A 153 -4.84 14.24 3.74
N TRP A 154 -3.98 13.50 4.44
CA TRP A 154 -2.82 14.07 5.14
C TRP A 154 -1.89 14.83 4.18
N ALA A 155 -1.57 14.20 3.05
CA ALA A 155 -0.73 14.81 2.02
C ALA A 155 -1.42 16.03 1.39
N THR A 156 -2.72 15.92 1.13
CA THR A 156 -3.54 17.01 0.59
C THR A 156 -3.59 18.22 1.52
N GLN A 157 -3.85 18.00 2.81
CA GLN A 157 -3.95 19.07 3.80
C GLN A 157 -2.57 19.68 4.11
N SER A 158 -1.52 18.86 4.24
CA SER A 158 -0.14 19.33 4.43
C SER A 158 0.34 20.19 3.25
N ALA A 159 0.04 19.79 2.02
CA ALA A 159 0.34 20.58 0.83
C ALA A 159 -0.36 21.95 0.85
N LYS A 160 -1.64 22.00 1.23
CA LYS A 160 -2.41 23.25 1.34
C LYS A 160 -1.89 24.16 2.45
N ALA A 161 -1.54 23.58 3.60
CA ALA A 161 -0.97 24.30 4.74
C ALA A 161 0.47 24.76 4.49
N LYS A 162 1.13 24.23 3.45
CA LYS A 162 2.56 24.43 3.16
C LYS A 162 3.47 24.01 4.34
N ALA A 163 2.98 23.11 5.18
CA ALA A 163 3.66 22.55 6.34
C ALA A 163 3.16 21.13 6.56
N LEU A 164 4.01 20.26 7.11
CA LEU A 164 3.60 18.90 7.43
C LEU A 164 2.74 18.90 8.69
N LEU A 165 1.54 18.33 8.59
CA LEU A 165 0.63 18.20 9.73
C LEU A 165 0.99 16.96 10.56
N ALA A 166 0.65 16.99 11.84
CA ALA A 166 0.77 15.83 12.72
C ALA A 166 -0.05 14.64 12.16
N PRO A 167 0.54 13.43 12.07
CA PRO A 167 -0.07 12.30 11.37
C PRO A 167 -1.19 11.60 12.16
N THR A 168 -1.26 11.81 13.47
CA THR A 168 -2.12 11.08 14.42
C THR A 168 -3.60 11.10 14.04
N GLN A 169 -4.09 12.22 13.53
CA GLN A 169 -5.49 12.39 13.11
C GLN A 169 -5.79 11.85 11.71
N PHE A 170 -4.78 11.38 10.98
CA PHE A 170 -4.91 10.91 9.60
C PHE A 170 -4.71 9.41 9.43
N HIS A 171 -4.56 8.66 10.53
CA HIS A 171 -4.50 7.20 10.45
C HIS A 171 -5.71 6.63 9.73
N VAL A 172 -5.47 5.69 8.83
CA VAL A 172 -6.54 5.04 8.09
C VAL A 172 -7.43 4.28 9.04
N ARG A 173 -8.74 4.43 8.85
CA ARG A 173 -9.81 3.71 9.51
C ARG A 173 -10.78 3.15 8.48
N ASP A 174 -11.05 1.87 8.57
CA ASP A 174 -12.09 1.20 7.79
C ASP A 174 -12.80 0.19 8.69
N THR A 175 -13.81 0.67 9.42
CA THR A 175 -14.46 -0.11 10.48
C THR A 175 -15.06 -1.43 9.98
N VAL A 176 -15.52 -1.46 8.73
CA VAL A 176 -16.10 -2.67 8.12
C VAL A 176 -15.02 -3.70 7.85
N LYS A 177 -13.92 -3.32 7.18
CA LYS A 177 -12.83 -4.27 6.90
C LYS A 177 -12.05 -4.63 8.15
N GLU A 178 -11.85 -3.68 9.07
CA GLU A 178 -11.21 -3.93 10.36
C GLU A 178 -11.97 -4.99 11.15
N ALA A 179 -13.31 -4.93 11.19
CA ALA A 179 -14.12 -5.97 11.82
C ALA A 179 -14.03 -7.31 11.07
N ASN A 180 -14.14 -7.30 9.75
CA ASN A 180 -14.11 -8.53 8.94
C ASN A 180 -12.77 -9.28 9.03
N TRP A 181 -11.66 -8.55 9.11
CA TRP A 181 -10.30 -9.11 9.19
C TRP A 181 -9.78 -9.22 10.62
N ASN A 182 -10.59 -8.83 11.61
CA ASN A 182 -10.21 -8.78 13.02
C ASN A 182 -8.89 -7.99 13.24
N LEU A 183 -8.78 -6.83 12.60
CA LEU A 183 -7.63 -5.95 12.75
C LEU A 183 -7.69 -5.23 14.10
N PRO A 184 -6.57 -5.12 14.82
CA PRO A 184 -6.55 -4.33 16.05
C PRO A 184 -6.72 -2.85 15.73
N SER A 185 -7.27 -2.08 16.67
CA SER A 185 -7.52 -0.64 16.50
C SER A 185 -6.27 0.19 16.29
N ASP A 186 -5.06 -0.35 16.41
CA ASP A 186 -3.80 0.35 16.19
C ASP A 186 -3.04 -0.16 14.96
N TRP A 187 -3.66 -0.99 14.11
CA TRP A 187 -2.99 -1.64 12.97
C TRP A 187 -2.29 -0.66 12.01
N SER A 188 -2.83 0.56 11.84
CA SER A 188 -2.30 1.62 10.99
C SER A 188 -1.33 2.57 11.70
N SER A 189 -1.05 2.35 13.00
CA SER A 189 -0.22 3.24 13.83
C SER A 189 1.29 3.11 13.58
N GLY A 190 1.75 2.02 12.95
CA GLY A 190 3.17 1.76 12.72
C GLY A 190 3.82 0.82 13.74
N ILE A 191 3.08 -0.17 14.25
CA ILE A 191 3.66 -1.23 15.08
C ILE A 191 4.26 -2.32 14.18
N PRO A 192 5.58 -2.57 14.22
CA PRO A 192 6.23 -3.56 13.36
C PRO A 192 5.77 -4.99 13.63
N ARG A 193 5.68 -5.80 12.58
CA ARG A 193 5.32 -7.23 12.64
C ARG A 193 6.39 -8.14 12.03
N THR A 194 7.64 -7.71 12.10
CA THR A 194 8.79 -8.34 11.41
C THR A 194 9.12 -9.76 11.88
N ASN A 195 8.56 -10.22 13.00
CA ASN A 195 8.80 -11.57 13.54
C ASN A 195 7.51 -12.38 13.70
N LEU A 196 6.43 -11.99 13.02
CA LEU A 196 5.11 -12.61 13.18
C LEU A 196 5.13 -14.13 12.93
N PHE A 197 5.96 -14.57 11.98
CA PHE A 197 6.08 -15.98 11.60
C PHE A 197 7.49 -16.52 11.85
N HIS A 198 8.17 -15.98 12.85
CA HIS A 198 9.53 -16.40 13.17
C HIS A 198 9.60 -17.92 13.43
N GLY A 199 10.56 -18.58 12.77
CA GLY A 199 10.78 -20.02 12.90
C GLY A 199 9.85 -20.89 12.04
N TYR A 200 8.96 -20.29 11.25
CA TYR A 200 8.21 -21.01 10.21
C TYR A 200 8.95 -21.00 8.88
N ASN A 201 8.75 -22.06 8.10
CA ASN A 201 9.18 -22.16 6.71
C ASN A 201 7.94 -22.20 5.81
N ILE A 202 8.10 -21.72 4.58
CA ILE A 202 7.00 -21.73 3.60
C ILE A 202 7.34 -22.66 2.46
N PHE A 203 6.40 -23.54 2.13
CA PHE A 203 6.37 -24.30 0.89
C PHE A 203 5.26 -23.73 0.00
N VAL A 204 5.57 -23.41 -1.25
CA VAL A 204 4.61 -22.85 -2.22
C VAL A 204 4.49 -23.79 -3.40
N THR A 205 3.28 -24.22 -3.72
CA THR A 205 3.06 -25.04 -4.94
C THR A 205 3.49 -24.26 -6.19
N PRO A 206 3.98 -24.95 -7.24
CA PRO A 206 4.37 -24.30 -8.50
C PRO A 206 3.19 -23.55 -9.13
N LYS A 207 1.96 -24.08 -8.99
CA LYS A 207 0.75 -23.46 -9.54
C LYS A 207 0.40 -22.15 -8.84
N LEU A 208 0.49 -22.09 -7.51
CA LEU A 208 0.31 -20.83 -6.77
C LEU A 208 1.38 -19.79 -7.14
N LYS A 209 2.63 -20.23 -7.30
CA LYS A 209 3.71 -19.35 -7.77
C LYS A 209 3.41 -18.80 -9.18
N GLU A 210 2.94 -19.65 -10.09
CA GLU A 210 2.54 -19.26 -11.45
C GLU A 210 1.38 -18.25 -11.41
N PHE A 211 0.38 -18.51 -10.58
CA PHE A 211 -0.79 -17.63 -10.40
C PHE A 211 -0.38 -16.20 -10.03
N TYR A 212 0.60 -16.03 -9.14
CA TYR A 212 1.11 -14.71 -8.78
C TYR A 212 2.04 -14.08 -9.83
N GLY A 213 2.59 -14.86 -10.75
CA GLY A 213 3.47 -14.38 -11.82
C GLY A 213 4.60 -13.47 -11.32
N SER A 214 4.67 -12.25 -11.85
CA SER A 214 5.66 -11.24 -11.45
C SER A 214 5.50 -10.75 -10.00
N GLY A 215 4.29 -10.81 -9.44
CA GLY A 215 3.99 -10.42 -8.07
C GLY A 215 4.52 -11.39 -7.01
N TYR A 216 4.90 -12.60 -7.40
CA TYR A 216 5.42 -13.59 -6.45
C TYR A 216 6.68 -13.12 -5.71
N LYS A 217 7.54 -12.34 -6.39
CA LYS A 217 8.76 -11.79 -5.78
C LYS A 217 8.44 -10.86 -4.60
N ASP A 218 7.37 -10.08 -4.72
CA ASP A 218 6.93 -9.17 -3.66
C ASP A 218 6.40 -9.94 -2.44
N ILE A 219 5.66 -11.02 -2.69
CA ILE A 219 5.20 -11.94 -1.63
C ILE A 219 6.40 -12.57 -0.93
N GLN A 220 7.42 -13.03 -1.68
CA GLN A 220 8.64 -13.57 -1.07
C GLN A 220 9.36 -12.54 -0.19
N ASN A 221 9.44 -11.29 -0.63
CA ASN A 221 10.05 -10.22 0.16
C ASN A 221 9.25 -9.93 1.43
N LEU A 222 7.91 -9.89 1.33
CA LEU A 222 7.01 -9.72 2.47
C LEU A 222 7.20 -10.84 3.50
N LEU A 223 7.18 -12.10 3.06
CA LEU A 223 7.36 -13.26 3.95
C LEU A 223 8.72 -13.23 4.66
N LYS A 224 9.80 -12.82 3.97
CA LYS A 224 11.11 -12.63 4.59
C LYS A 224 11.09 -11.55 5.66
N ILE A 225 10.44 -10.42 5.40
CA ILE A 225 10.29 -9.33 6.38
C ILE A 225 9.52 -9.80 7.61
N LEU A 226 8.56 -10.72 7.45
CA LEU A 226 7.77 -11.30 8.54
C LEU A 226 8.50 -12.42 9.32
N GLY A 227 9.79 -12.65 9.03
CA GLY A 227 10.64 -13.59 9.77
C GLY A 227 10.71 -14.99 9.18
N MET A 228 10.29 -15.19 7.92
CA MET A 228 10.36 -16.48 7.22
C MET A 228 11.47 -16.47 6.15
N PRO A 229 12.73 -16.80 6.51
CA PRO A 229 13.85 -16.72 5.58
C PRO A 229 13.84 -17.84 4.52
N LYS A 230 13.21 -18.98 4.81
CA LYS A 230 13.20 -20.17 3.95
C LYS A 230 11.85 -20.34 3.28
N ILE A 231 11.81 -20.00 2.00
CA ILE A 231 10.65 -20.12 1.13
C ILE A 231 11.05 -21.04 -0.02
N LYS A 232 10.47 -22.24 -0.08
CA LYS A 232 10.71 -23.22 -1.15
C LYS A 232 9.49 -23.27 -2.06
N SER A 233 9.70 -23.25 -3.37
CA SER A 233 8.66 -23.58 -4.33
C SER A 233 9.13 -24.75 -5.18
N ALA A 234 8.39 -25.85 -5.13
CA ALA A 234 8.72 -27.10 -5.79
C ALA A 234 7.46 -27.98 -5.90
N ALA A 235 7.52 -29.02 -6.72
CA ALA A 235 6.44 -29.99 -6.83
C ALA A 235 6.25 -30.77 -5.51
N ALA A 236 5.05 -31.32 -5.29
CA ALA A 236 4.66 -32.07 -4.09
C ALA A 236 5.55 -33.30 -3.81
N ARG A 237 6.17 -33.86 -4.85
CA ARG A 237 7.14 -34.97 -4.71
C ARG A 237 8.46 -34.54 -4.04
N GLU A 238 8.79 -33.26 -4.11
CA GLU A 238 9.99 -32.66 -3.52
C GLU A 238 9.71 -32.01 -2.15
N TYR A 239 8.47 -32.13 -1.68
CA TYR A 239 8.10 -31.75 -0.33
C TYR A 239 8.81 -32.66 0.66
N VAL A 240 9.47 -32.05 1.64
CA VAL A 240 10.10 -32.73 2.76
C VAL A 240 9.40 -32.23 4.00
N ASP A 241 8.79 -33.16 4.73
CA ASP A 241 8.10 -32.84 5.98
C ASP A 241 9.09 -32.23 6.98
N SER A 242 8.63 -31.17 7.65
CA SER A 242 9.46 -30.40 8.56
C SER A 242 8.57 -29.71 9.58
N PRO A 243 8.96 -29.71 10.87
CA PRO A 243 8.22 -28.97 11.87
C PRO A 243 8.16 -27.48 11.48
N LYS A 244 7.00 -26.86 11.71
CA LYS A 244 6.74 -25.44 11.39
C LYS A 244 6.80 -25.12 9.89
N MET A 245 6.46 -26.07 9.02
CA MET A 245 6.22 -25.81 7.60
C MET A 245 4.77 -25.36 7.38
N ILE A 246 4.57 -24.25 6.68
CA ILE A 246 3.28 -23.80 6.16
C ILE A 246 3.27 -24.06 4.65
N ILE A 247 2.24 -24.73 4.15
CA ILE A 247 2.07 -25.03 2.73
C ILE A 247 1.05 -24.05 2.17
N LEU A 248 1.47 -23.25 1.20
CA LEU A 248 0.61 -22.33 0.45
C LEU A 248 0.30 -22.94 -0.91
N ALA A 249 -0.99 -23.02 -1.24
CA ALA A 249 -1.47 -23.57 -2.50
C ALA A 249 -2.66 -22.77 -3.05
N LEU A 250 -3.08 -23.06 -4.28
CA LEU A 250 -4.36 -22.51 -4.75
C LEU A 250 -5.54 -23.20 -4.05
N PRO A 251 -6.68 -22.51 -3.91
CA PRO A 251 -7.85 -23.11 -3.28
C PRO A 251 -8.37 -24.31 -4.09
N PRO A 252 -9.07 -25.26 -3.44
CA PRO A 252 -9.63 -26.43 -4.12
C PRO A 252 -10.44 -26.03 -5.36
N GLY A 253 -10.28 -26.78 -6.45
CA GLY A 253 -10.95 -26.53 -7.73
C GLY A 253 -10.18 -25.67 -8.74
N ASN A 254 -8.96 -25.21 -8.41
CA ASN A 254 -8.09 -24.42 -9.32
C ASN A 254 -6.99 -25.26 -9.99
N GLU A 255 -7.21 -26.56 -10.15
CA GLU A 255 -6.30 -27.49 -10.86
C GLU A 255 -4.86 -27.52 -10.31
N ASP A 256 -4.69 -27.32 -9.00
CA ASP A 256 -3.39 -27.44 -8.34
C ASP A 256 -3.13 -28.90 -7.91
N LEU A 257 -2.64 -29.70 -8.86
CA LEU A 257 -2.34 -31.12 -8.65
C LEU A 257 -1.35 -31.36 -7.49
N ASP A 258 -0.43 -30.42 -7.26
CA ASP A 258 0.51 -30.53 -6.15
C ASP A 258 -0.21 -30.38 -4.80
N ALA A 259 -1.20 -29.48 -4.72
CA ALA A 259 -2.04 -29.33 -3.53
C ALA A 259 -2.88 -30.59 -3.25
N GLU A 260 -3.48 -31.19 -4.29
CA GLU A 260 -4.25 -32.44 -4.17
C GLU A 260 -3.37 -33.59 -3.66
N VAL A 261 -2.17 -33.75 -4.22
CA VAL A 261 -1.21 -34.77 -3.77
C VAL A 261 -0.79 -34.55 -2.32
N LEU A 262 -0.55 -33.30 -1.90
CA LEU A 262 -0.22 -32.97 -0.51
C LEU A 262 -1.41 -33.24 0.43
N GLY A 263 -2.62 -32.91 0.01
CA GLY A 263 -3.85 -33.20 0.76
C GLY A 263 -4.10 -34.70 0.93
N HIS A 264 -3.90 -35.51 -0.13
CA HIS A 264 -4.01 -36.97 -0.05
C HIS A 264 -2.95 -37.61 0.88
N LYS A 265 -1.80 -36.94 1.04
CA LYS A 265 -0.77 -37.34 2.02
C LYS A 265 -1.08 -36.87 3.45
N GLY A 266 -2.20 -36.19 3.66
CA GLY A 266 -2.66 -35.72 4.97
C GLY A 266 -2.11 -34.36 5.39
N TYR A 267 -1.45 -33.60 4.49
CA TYR A 267 -0.96 -32.27 4.81
C TYR A 267 -2.04 -31.20 4.61
N ALA A 268 -2.07 -30.21 5.50
CA ALA A 268 -2.92 -29.05 5.36
C ALA A 268 -2.27 -28.01 4.43
N CYS A 269 -3.02 -27.61 3.39
CA CYS A 269 -2.65 -26.53 2.48
C CYS A 269 -3.54 -25.30 2.77
N TYR A 270 -2.95 -24.12 2.72
CA TYR A 270 -3.61 -22.83 2.97
C TYR A 270 -3.60 -21.93 1.73
#